data_AF-H8FV99-F1
#
_entry.id   AF-H8FV99-F1
#
_cell.length_a   1.000
_cell.length_b   1.000
_cell.length_c   1.000
_cell.angle_alpha   90.00
_cell.angle_beta   90.00
_cell.angle_gamma   90.00
#
_symmetry.space_group_name_H-M   'P 1'
#
loop_
_entity.id
_entity.type
_entity.pdbx_description
1 polymer ?
#
loop_
_entity_poly.entity_id
_entity_poly.type
_entity_poly.pdbx_seq_one_letter_code
_entity_poly.pdbx_strand_id
1 'polypeptide(L)'
;MIHQRLFRHLSSEEGGGRLLAPWLVRIGLGLLVTIAGFGGGWLLFSKSETEPPPPPISAVVEPESPPVPVEAEAPQDSPLVEAVPDLPPSNSPQAIFARIQTELNRAAAGREPAVSDPTTDRLEKVADALRLILAGDAVAANRALDVVEAAVAARVPSEAKMAADPAQVELQEWLVSYFELLPVSPRKSGDAAVTAAFVRLASVLRKVDAVLLAGMLPHLTGYDLVARRAAVGPSAFDGRGLRFPCRLAATQRSRLEAAAKSLRQLAGPLTDCPVPAARAADFATLERFARDPVRGMATVTRVTPLRPGGLSTPLIKAAASGSLAEIEAALMSGSDPLRADGRGLTALHYLAGNRSLSAPDRNRAVALLF
;
A
#
# COMPACT_ATOMS: atom_id res chain seq x y z
N MET A 1 -19.87 -31.31 7.99
CA MET A 1 -20.06 -32.64 8.60
C MET A 1 -18.70 -33.07 9.14
N ILE A 2 -18.60 -33.33 10.45
CA ILE A 2 -17.40 -33.79 11.22
C ILE A 2 -16.30 -32.69 11.32
N HIS A 3 -15.91 -32.10 12.45
CA HIS A 3 -15.71 -32.57 13.84
C HIS A 3 -16.19 -31.50 14.86
N GLN A 4 -17.03 -31.92 15.80
CA GLN A 4 -17.27 -31.25 17.08
C GLN A 4 -16.97 -32.28 18.19
N ARG A 5 -16.57 -31.76 19.37
CA ARG A 5 -16.22 -32.46 20.63
C ARG A 5 -14.75 -32.83 20.77
N LEU A 6 -14.06 -32.09 21.63
CA LEU A 6 -13.60 -32.59 22.94
C LEU A 6 -13.08 -31.40 23.74
N PHE A 7 -13.72 -31.07 24.86
CA PHE A 7 -13.11 -30.68 26.15
C PHE A 7 -14.21 -30.18 27.10
N ARG A 8 -14.66 -31.10 27.97
CA ARG A 8 -15.41 -30.82 29.20
C ARG A 8 -14.83 -31.74 30.27
N HIS A 9 -14.72 -31.21 31.49
CA HIS A 9 -14.14 -31.76 32.73
C HIS A 9 -12.64 -31.61 32.93
N LEU A 10 -12.26 -30.59 33.72
CA LEU A 10 -11.79 -30.79 35.10
C LEU A 10 -12.32 -29.65 35.99
N SER A 11 -12.92 -30.04 37.11
CA SER A 11 -13.42 -29.16 38.17
C SER A 11 -12.31 -28.85 39.19
N SER A 12 -12.40 -27.65 39.77
CA SER A 12 -12.25 -27.37 41.21
C SER A 12 -10.93 -27.73 41.91
N GLU A 13 -10.08 -26.73 42.12
CA GLU A 13 -9.43 -26.51 43.42
C GLU A 13 -9.37 -25.01 43.74
N GLU A 14 -9.92 -24.67 44.90
CA GLU A 14 -9.80 -23.37 45.57
C GLU A 14 -8.37 -23.18 46.11
N GLY A 15 -7.83 -21.97 46.05
CA GLY A 15 -6.59 -21.63 46.73
C GLY A 15 -6.05 -20.27 46.32
N GLY A 16 -6.40 -19.24 47.08
CA GLY A 16 -6.08 -17.85 46.77
C GLY A 16 -4.60 -17.46 46.91
N GLY A 17 -4.28 -16.32 46.28
CA GLY A 17 -3.16 -15.48 46.70
C GLY A 17 -2.11 -15.17 45.63
N ARG A 18 -2.08 -13.89 45.23
CA ARG A 18 -1.01 -13.13 44.55
C ARG A 18 -1.01 -13.15 43.02
N LEU A 19 -1.55 -12.06 42.48
CA LEU A 19 -1.48 -11.57 41.12
C LEU A 19 -0.02 -11.31 40.70
N LEU A 20 0.54 -12.22 39.90
CA LEU A 20 1.63 -11.94 38.96
C LEU A 20 1.32 -12.68 37.65
N ALA A 21 1.34 -11.95 36.55
CA ALA A 21 0.94 -12.38 35.22
C ALA A 21 1.78 -13.56 34.67
N PRO A 22 1.15 -14.52 33.95
CA PRO A 22 1.89 -15.44 33.09
C PRO A 22 1.34 -15.43 31.64
N TRP A 23 1.98 -14.67 30.76
CA TRP A 23 1.98 -14.97 29.32
C TRP A 23 3.39 -15.43 28.95
N LEU A 24 3.69 -16.71 29.21
CA LEU A 24 4.89 -17.40 28.74
C LEU A 24 4.78 -18.91 29.02
N VAL A 25 4.15 -19.67 28.12
CA VAL A 25 4.25 -21.13 28.11
C VAL A 25 4.34 -21.66 26.68
N ARG A 26 5.57 -22.09 26.34
CA ARG A 26 5.97 -23.24 25.50
C ARG A 26 5.66 -23.25 23.99
N ILE A 27 6.72 -23.04 23.20
CA ILE A 27 6.99 -23.88 22.02
C ILE A 27 8.41 -24.44 22.18
N GLY A 28 8.49 -25.76 22.28
CA GLY A 28 9.75 -26.49 22.42
C GLY A 28 9.50 -27.99 22.42
N LEU A 29 9.37 -28.57 21.23
CA LEU A 29 9.79 -29.94 21.00
C LEU A 29 10.25 -30.05 19.55
N GLY A 30 11.56 -30.26 19.39
CA GLY A 30 12.20 -30.45 18.10
C GLY A 30 11.83 -31.80 17.51
N LEU A 31 11.56 -31.81 16.20
CA LEU A 31 11.61 -33.02 15.39
C LEU A 31 12.73 -32.82 14.36
N LEU A 32 13.89 -33.38 14.69
CA LEU A 32 15.03 -33.50 13.81
C LEU A 32 14.78 -34.71 12.91
N VAL A 33 14.30 -34.46 11.69
CA VAL A 33 14.15 -35.50 10.66
C VAL A 33 15.31 -35.35 9.68
N THR A 34 16.31 -36.21 9.87
CA THR A 34 17.37 -36.47 8.90
C THR A 34 16.82 -37.32 7.75
N ILE A 35 16.51 -36.70 6.61
CA ILE A 35 16.31 -37.43 5.35
C ILE A 35 17.66 -37.49 4.64
N ALA A 36 18.33 -38.63 4.78
CA ALA A 36 19.33 -39.09 3.84
C ALA A 36 18.62 -40.02 2.83
N GLY A 37 18.66 -39.69 1.54
CA GLY A 37 18.09 -40.56 0.53
C GLY A 37 18.25 -40.03 -0.89
N PHE A 38 19.15 -40.69 -1.65
CA PHE A 38 19.01 -41.10 -3.05
C PHE A 38 18.38 -40.09 -4.03
N GLY A 39 19.10 -39.56 -5.03
CA GLY A 39 19.68 -40.38 -6.10
C GLY A 39 18.59 -40.81 -7.08
N GLY A 40 18.41 -40.08 -8.19
CA GLY A 40 17.49 -40.49 -9.25
C GLY A 40 17.15 -39.36 -10.21
N GLY A 41 17.89 -39.27 -11.32
CA GLY A 41 17.54 -38.41 -12.44
C GLY A 41 16.28 -38.89 -13.12
N TRP A 42 15.37 -37.95 -13.42
CA TRP A 42 14.26 -38.15 -14.34
C TRP A 42 14.28 -36.99 -15.35
N LEU A 43 14.80 -37.29 -16.53
CA LEU A 43 14.54 -36.52 -17.75
C LEU A 43 13.15 -36.94 -18.24
N LEU A 44 12.14 -36.08 -18.04
CA LEU A 44 10.86 -36.24 -18.73
C LEU A 44 10.73 -35.18 -19.82
N PHE A 45 10.78 -35.69 -21.05
CA PHE A 45 10.33 -35.07 -22.27
C PHE A 45 8.87 -34.58 -22.11
N SER A 46 8.65 -33.27 -22.12
CA SER A 46 7.30 -32.72 -22.36
C SER A 46 6.98 -32.83 -23.85
N LYS A 47 6.08 -33.74 -24.17
CA LYS A 47 5.42 -33.87 -25.47
C LYS A 47 4.48 -32.68 -25.65
N SER A 48 4.72 -31.85 -26.66
CA SER A 48 3.85 -30.73 -27.01
C SER A 48 2.53 -31.25 -27.59
N GLU A 49 1.46 -31.13 -26.82
CA GLU A 49 0.09 -31.40 -27.26
C GLU A 49 -0.32 -30.32 -28.27
N THR A 50 -0.78 -30.77 -29.44
CA THR A 50 -1.15 -29.92 -30.57
C THR A 50 -2.59 -29.47 -30.35
N GLU A 51 -2.79 -28.16 -30.17
CA GLU A 51 -4.08 -27.54 -29.94
C GLU A 51 -4.98 -27.70 -31.19
N PRO A 52 -6.23 -28.18 -31.06
CA PRO A 52 -7.13 -28.34 -32.20
C PRO A 52 -7.58 -26.98 -32.76
N PRO A 53 -7.81 -26.88 -34.08
CA PRO A 53 -8.20 -25.62 -34.70
C PRO A 53 -9.57 -25.13 -34.20
N PRO A 54 -9.77 -23.82 -34.06
CA PRO A 54 -11.05 -23.25 -33.63
C PRO A 54 -12.15 -23.52 -34.67
N PRO A 55 -13.40 -23.74 -34.22
CA PRO A 55 -14.54 -23.94 -35.12
C PRO A 55 -14.86 -22.67 -35.93
N PRO A 56 -15.43 -22.82 -37.13
CA PRO A 56 -15.81 -21.70 -37.98
C PRO A 56 -16.92 -20.87 -37.33
N ILE A 57 -16.67 -19.57 -37.18
CA ILE A 57 -17.64 -18.58 -36.69
C ILE A 57 -18.74 -18.45 -37.75
N SER A 58 -19.92 -19.00 -37.45
CA SER A 58 -21.12 -18.77 -38.26
C SER A 58 -21.65 -17.38 -37.94
N ALA A 59 -21.59 -16.49 -38.93
CA ALA A 59 -22.15 -15.15 -38.86
C ALA A 59 -23.69 -15.24 -38.86
N VAL A 60 -24.30 -15.04 -37.70
CA VAL A 60 -25.73 -14.76 -37.58
C VAL A 60 -25.90 -13.27 -37.83
N VAL A 61 -26.44 -12.94 -39.00
CA VAL A 61 -26.88 -11.59 -39.35
C VAL A 61 -28.23 -11.38 -38.66
N GLU A 62 -28.23 -10.58 -37.60
CA GLU A 62 -29.43 -10.17 -36.88
C GLU A 62 -30.10 -9.01 -37.66
N PRO A 63 -31.42 -9.06 -37.91
CA PRO A 63 -32.10 -8.07 -38.73
C PRO A 63 -32.21 -6.71 -38.02
N GLU A 64 -31.68 -5.70 -38.71
CA GLU A 64 -31.70 -4.28 -38.32
C GLU A 64 -33.15 -3.79 -38.17
N SER A 65 -33.51 -3.37 -36.95
CA SER A 65 -34.82 -2.79 -36.65
C SER A 65 -34.87 -1.32 -37.11
N PRO A 66 -36.02 -0.84 -37.62
CA PRO A 66 -36.15 0.52 -38.13
C PRO A 66 -35.95 1.57 -37.03
N PRO A 67 -35.38 2.74 -37.38
CA PRO A 67 -35.11 3.81 -36.43
C PRO A 67 -36.41 4.37 -35.84
N VAL A 68 -36.49 4.41 -34.52
CA VAL A 68 -37.53 5.10 -33.76
C VAL A 68 -37.38 6.61 -34.00
N PRO A 69 -38.46 7.36 -34.28
CA PRO A 69 -38.42 8.81 -34.42
C PRO A 69 -37.90 9.45 -33.12
N VAL A 70 -36.77 10.13 -33.21
CA VAL A 70 -36.19 10.89 -32.10
C VAL A 70 -37.01 12.17 -31.96
N GLU A 71 -37.84 12.22 -30.93
CA GLU A 71 -38.59 13.40 -30.52
C GLU A 71 -37.58 14.45 -30.02
N ALA A 72 -37.60 15.63 -30.63
CA ALA A 72 -36.65 16.70 -30.36
C ALA A 72 -36.91 17.32 -28.98
N GLU A 73 -36.25 16.81 -27.94
CA GLU A 73 -36.21 17.45 -26.63
C GLU A 73 -35.51 18.81 -26.72
N ALA A 74 -36.21 19.84 -26.24
CA ALA A 74 -35.72 21.20 -26.19
C ALA A 74 -34.47 21.31 -25.31
N PRO A 75 -33.48 22.15 -25.67
CA PRO A 75 -32.26 22.34 -24.89
C PRO A 75 -32.57 22.95 -23.53
N GLN A 76 -32.56 22.13 -22.49
CA GLN A 76 -32.58 22.58 -21.10
C GLN A 76 -31.18 23.07 -20.71
N ASP A 77 -30.89 24.34 -21.00
CA ASP A 77 -29.71 25.09 -20.53
C ASP A 77 -29.82 25.43 -19.02
N SER A 78 -29.95 24.42 -18.17
CA SER A 78 -29.68 24.61 -16.76
C SER A 78 -28.18 24.39 -16.53
N PRO A 79 -27.42 25.39 -16.08
CA PRO A 79 -26.02 25.19 -15.74
C PRO A 79 -25.96 24.11 -14.66
N LEU A 80 -25.43 22.94 -15.02
CA LEU A 80 -25.12 21.88 -14.08
C LEU A 80 -24.10 22.44 -13.10
N VAL A 81 -24.59 22.91 -11.95
CA VAL A 81 -23.75 23.23 -10.80
C VAL A 81 -23.15 21.90 -10.36
N GLU A 82 -21.93 21.63 -10.81
CA GLU A 82 -21.17 20.44 -10.46
C GLU A 82 -21.04 20.41 -8.93
N ALA A 83 -21.79 19.52 -8.28
CA ALA A 83 -21.81 19.41 -6.83
C ALA A 83 -20.37 19.19 -6.34
N VAL A 84 -19.90 20.06 -5.44
CA VAL A 84 -18.58 19.92 -4.83
C VAL A 84 -18.55 18.55 -4.15
N PRO A 85 -17.68 17.61 -4.56
CA PRO A 85 -17.68 16.27 -3.99
C PRO A 85 -17.39 16.35 -2.50
N ASP A 86 -18.23 15.72 -1.69
CA ASP A 86 -18.08 15.67 -0.24
C ASP A 86 -16.70 15.15 0.13
N LEU A 87 -15.90 15.99 0.79
CA LEU A 87 -14.60 15.57 1.30
C LEU A 87 -14.83 14.49 2.38
N PRO A 88 -14.10 13.36 2.34
CA PRO A 88 -14.25 12.35 3.36
C PRO A 88 -13.84 12.93 4.72
N PRO A 89 -14.43 12.44 5.83
CA PRO A 89 -14.10 12.95 7.16
C PRO A 89 -12.60 12.80 7.42
N SER A 90 -12.03 13.74 8.18
CA SER A 90 -10.59 13.78 8.49
C SER A 90 -10.08 12.48 9.13
N ASN A 91 -10.95 11.75 9.84
CA ASN A 91 -10.62 10.48 10.49
C ASN A 91 -11.00 9.23 9.66
N SER A 92 -11.40 9.41 8.40
CA SER A 92 -11.61 8.26 7.50
C SER A 92 -10.29 7.50 7.26
N PRO A 93 -10.34 6.18 7.06
CA PRO A 93 -9.14 5.40 6.70
C PRO A 93 -8.41 5.95 5.48
N GLN A 94 -9.13 6.49 4.49
CA GLN A 94 -8.55 7.10 3.31
C GLN A 94 -7.82 8.43 3.62
N ALA A 95 -8.36 9.26 4.50
CA ALA A 95 -7.70 10.49 4.95
C ALA A 95 -6.46 10.20 5.79
N ILE A 96 -6.53 9.21 6.70
CA ILE A 96 -5.38 8.75 7.48
C ILE A 96 -4.29 8.22 6.55
N PHE A 97 -4.65 7.38 5.57
CA PHE A 97 -3.73 6.85 4.56
C PHE A 97 -3.00 7.97 3.81
N ALA A 98 -3.73 8.96 3.31
CA ALA A 98 -3.17 10.09 2.56
C ALA A 98 -2.20 10.93 3.43
N ARG A 99 -2.54 11.16 4.70
CA ARG A 99 -1.66 11.86 5.65
C ARG A 99 -0.40 11.06 5.96
N ILE A 100 -0.50 9.76 6.21
CA ILE A 100 0.67 8.90 6.42
C ILE A 100 1.62 8.98 5.24
N GLN A 101 1.11 8.81 4.01
CA GLN A 101 1.96 8.87 2.83
C GLN A 101 2.58 10.27 2.64
N THR A 102 1.82 11.34 2.91
CA THR A 102 2.33 12.72 2.90
C THR A 102 3.47 12.89 3.90
N GLU A 103 3.29 12.43 5.14
CA GLU A 103 4.30 12.56 6.20
C GLU A 103 5.54 11.71 5.96
N LEU A 104 5.40 10.52 5.36
CA LEU A 104 6.52 9.73 4.87
C LEU A 104 7.31 10.52 3.82
N ASN A 105 6.62 11.11 2.83
CA ASN A 105 7.25 11.91 1.77
C ASN A 105 7.99 13.13 2.34
N ARG A 106 7.39 13.84 3.30
CA ARG A 106 8.03 14.95 4.03
C ARG A 106 9.25 14.50 4.80
N ALA A 107 9.17 13.40 5.56
CA ALA A 107 10.30 12.83 6.28
C ALA A 107 11.48 12.50 5.37
N ALA A 108 11.24 11.83 4.24
CA ALA A 108 12.30 11.50 3.28
C ALA A 108 12.89 12.72 2.55
N ALA A 109 12.14 13.82 2.46
CA ALA A 109 12.62 15.09 1.93
C ALA A 109 13.32 15.97 2.99
N GLY A 110 13.48 15.49 4.22
CA GLY A 110 14.04 16.27 5.33
C GLY A 110 13.18 17.47 5.73
N ARG A 111 11.86 17.40 5.47
CA ARG A 111 10.90 18.45 5.85
C ARG A 111 10.33 18.14 7.23
N GLU A 112 10.10 19.20 7.99
CA GLU A 112 9.38 19.15 9.25
C GLU A 112 8.00 18.51 9.07
N PRO A 113 7.48 17.81 10.09
CA PRO A 113 6.10 17.33 10.09
C PRO A 113 5.12 18.45 9.75
N ALA A 114 4.02 18.13 9.06
CA ALA A 114 2.89 19.05 9.07
C ALA A 114 2.45 19.27 10.53
N VAL A 115 1.91 20.46 10.84
CA VAL A 115 1.52 20.85 12.20
C VAL A 115 0.74 19.71 12.86
N SER A 116 1.27 19.20 13.97
CA SER A 116 0.71 18.05 14.68
C SER A 116 -0.62 18.45 15.32
N ASP A 117 -1.70 17.81 14.89
CA ASP A 117 -3.00 17.90 15.55
C ASP A 117 -3.01 16.92 16.74
N PRO A 118 -3.41 17.31 17.96
CA PRO A 118 -3.55 16.37 19.06
C PRO A 118 -4.52 15.21 18.76
N THR A 119 -5.39 15.35 17.77
CA THR A 119 -6.32 14.32 17.28
C THR A 119 -5.73 13.42 16.19
N THR A 120 -4.46 13.63 15.82
CA THR A 120 -3.73 12.82 14.84
C THR A 120 -3.77 11.34 15.20
N ASP A 121 -4.02 10.50 14.19
CA ASP A 121 -4.12 9.06 14.40
C ASP A 121 -2.76 8.47 14.80
N ARG A 122 -2.76 7.55 15.77
CA ARG A 122 -1.52 6.91 16.24
C ARG A 122 -0.77 6.15 15.15
N LEU A 123 -1.43 5.72 14.07
CA LEU A 123 -0.77 5.13 12.91
C LEU A 123 0.18 6.10 12.20
N GLU A 124 -0.04 7.42 12.31
CA GLU A 124 0.77 8.44 11.66
C GLU A 124 2.20 8.49 12.22
N LYS A 125 2.44 7.89 13.39
CA LYS A 125 3.78 7.73 13.98
C LYS A 125 4.75 6.86 13.16
N VAL A 126 4.29 6.17 12.12
CA VAL A 126 5.21 5.53 11.16
C VAL A 126 6.14 6.53 10.48
N ALA A 127 5.68 7.77 10.25
CA ALA A 127 6.52 8.82 9.68
C ALA A 127 7.55 9.34 10.69
N ASP A 128 7.17 9.47 11.97
CA ASP A 128 8.12 9.76 13.06
C ASP A 128 9.21 8.70 13.14
N ALA A 129 8.84 7.41 13.07
CA ALA A 129 9.79 6.31 13.05
C ALA A 129 10.75 6.40 11.87
N LEU A 130 10.26 6.75 10.67
CA LEU A 130 11.12 6.98 9.51
C LEU A 130 12.12 8.12 9.76
N ARG A 131 11.68 9.27 10.27
CA ARG A 131 12.58 10.40 10.60
C ARG A 131 13.69 9.98 11.57
N LEU A 132 13.32 9.26 12.62
CA LEU A 132 14.27 8.75 13.62
C LEU A 132 15.27 7.76 13.01
N ILE A 133 14.82 6.88 12.10
CA ILE A 133 15.72 5.97 11.37
C ILE A 133 16.69 6.74 10.47
N LEU A 134 16.21 7.77 9.77
CA LEU A 134 17.05 8.61 8.91
C LEU A 134 18.07 9.43 9.73
N ALA A 135 17.74 9.78 10.97
CA ALA A 135 18.64 10.41 11.93
C ALA A 135 19.59 9.41 12.64
N GLY A 136 19.45 8.11 12.39
CA GLY A 136 20.26 7.07 13.03
C GLY A 136 19.81 6.64 14.43
N ASP A 137 18.69 7.16 14.95
CA ASP A 137 18.15 6.79 16.26
C ASP A 137 17.23 5.56 16.16
N ALA A 138 17.84 4.38 16.05
CA ALA A 138 17.12 3.11 15.97
C ALA A 138 16.28 2.82 17.24
N VAL A 139 16.69 3.31 18.41
CA VAL A 139 16.01 3.01 19.68
C VAL A 139 14.72 3.80 19.77
N ALA A 140 14.75 5.11 19.51
CA ALA A 140 13.54 5.92 19.47
C ALA A 140 12.61 5.49 18.32
N ALA A 141 13.17 5.13 17.16
CA ALA A 141 12.38 4.61 16.06
C ALA A 141 11.60 3.35 16.47
N ASN A 142 12.25 2.40 17.16
CA ASN A 142 11.57 1.20 17.65
C ASN A 142 10.46 1.51 18.65
N ARG A 143 10.65 2.48 19.55
CA ARG A 143 9.59 2.93 20.47
C ARG A 143 8.40 3.55 19.70
N ALA A 144 8.67 4.34 18.66
CA ALA A 144 7.61 4.88 17.81
C ALA A 144 6.84 3.75 17.09
N LEU A 145 7.56 2.73 16.59
CA LEU A 145 6.95 1.54 15.98
C LEU A 145 6.13 0.72 16.99
N ASP A 146 6.54 0.62 18.25
CA ASP A 146 5.74 -0.03 19.31
C ASP A 146 4.36 0.64 19.47
N VAL A 147 4.33 1.98 19.43
CA VAL A 147 3.07 2.75 19.51
C VAL A 147 2.17 2.47 18.30
N VAL A 148 2.76 2.39 17.10
CA VAL A 148 2.02 2.05 15.88
C VAL A 148 1.47 0.63 15.95
N GLU A 149 2.27 -0.35 16.37
CA GLU A 149 1.83 -1.75 16.46
C GLU A 149 0.72 -1.92 17.51
N ALA A 150 0.76 -1.19 18.62
CA ALA A 150 -0.34 -1.15 19.57
C ALA A 150 -1.63 -0.55 18.93
N ALA A 151 -1.49 0.48 18.10
CA ALA A 151 -2.63 1.08 17.38
C ALA A 151 -3.17 0.19 16.25
N VAL A 152 -2.33 -0.63 15.64
CA VAL A 152 -2.74 -1.71 14.71
C VAL A 152 -3.51 -2.78 15.47
N ALA A 153 -2.97 -3.27 16.59
CA ALA A 153 -3.61 -4.31 17.41
C ALA A 153 -4.99 -3.87 17.91
N ALA A 154 -5.15 -2.59 18.28
CA ALA A 154 -6.45 -2.04 18.69
C ALA A 154 -7.51 -1.98 17.57
N ARG A 155 -7.10 -2.07 16.30
CA ARG A 155 -7.99 -2.13 15.13
C ARG A 155 -8.38 -3.54 14.71
N VAL A 156 -7.62 -4.55 15.13
CA VAL A 156 -8.06 -5.94 14.95
C VAL A 156 -9.30 -6.14 15.83
N PRO A 157 -10.39 -6.70 15.29
CA PRO A 157 -11.56 -6.96 16.10
C PRO A 157 -11.21 -7.82 17.33
N SER A 158 -11.82 -7.50 18.48
CA SER A 158 -11.69 -8.33 19.68
C SER A 158 -12.75 -9.42 19.67
N GLU A 159 -12.57 -10.44 20.51
CA GLU A 159 -13.59 -11.49 20.72
C GLU A 159 -14.98 -10.91 21.04
N ALA A 160 -15.02 -9.85 21.86
CA ALA A 160 -16.27 -9.16 22.19
C ALA A 160 -16.93 -8.51 20.96
N LYS A 161 -16.14 -7.92 20.05
CA LYS A 161 -16.66 -7.34 18.80
C LYS A 161 -17.12 -8.42 17.83
N MET A 162 -16.37 -9.52 17.70
CA MET A 162 -16.77 -10.67 16.90
C MET A 162 -18.06 -11.33 17.40
N ALA A 163 -18.24 -11.42 18.72
CA ALA A 163 -19.47 -11.96 19.30
C ALA A 163 -20.69 -11.05 19.02
N ALA A 164 -20.47 -9.73 18.89
CA ALA A 164 -21.52 -8.77 18.59
C ALA A 164 -21.85 -8.66 17.09
N ASP A 165 -20.86 -8.87 16.21
CA ASP A 165 -20.99 -8.73 14.76
C ASP A 165 -20.18 -9.81 14.03
N PRO A 166 -20.85 -10.81 13.41
CA PRO A 166 -20.18 -11.88 12.66
C PRO A 166 -19.30 -11.40 11.50
N ALA A 167 -19.57 -10.23 10.91
CA ALA A 167 -18.72 -9.68 9.85
C ALA A 167 -17.31 -9.33 10.36
N GLN A 168 -17.16 -9.09 11.68
CA GLN A 168 -15.87 -8.86 12.30
C GLN A 168 -15.01 -10.13 12.37
N VAL A 169 -15.62 -11.32 12.29
CA VAL A 169 -14.87 -12.59 12.28
C VAL A 169 -14.05 -12.70 11.00
N GLU A 170 -14.66 -12.46 9.85
CA GLU A 170 -13.96 -12.48 8.55
C GLU A 170 -12.83 -11.44 8.54
N LEU A 171 -13.09 -10.23 9.06
CA LEU A 171 -12.08 -9.18 9.18
C LEU A 171 -10.90 -9.59 10.07
N GLN A 172 -11.18 -10.17 11.24
CA GLN A 172 -10.13 -10.62 12.13
C GLN A 172 -9.32 -11.75 11.50
N GLU A 173 -9.96 -12.78 10.97
CA GLU A 173 -9.28 -13.92 10.33
C GLU A 173 -8.37 -13.45 9.19
N TRP A 174 -8.88 -12.52 8.36
CA TRP A 174 -8.13 -11.94 7.25
C TRP A 174 -6.89 -11.16 7.71
N LEU A 175 -7.03 -10.29 8.72
CA LEU A 175 -5.91 -9.51 9.26
C LEU A 175 -4.89 -10.38 9.98
N VAL A 176 -5.32 -11.29 10.84
CA VAL A 176 -4.44 -12.18 11.62
C VAL A 176 -3.65 -13.09 10.67
N SER A 177 -4.32 -13.73 9.72
CA SER A 177 -3.67 -14.59 8.73
C SER A 177 -2.61 -13.82 7.93
N TYR A 178 -2.89 -12.57 7.56
CA TYR A 178 -1.90 -11.74 6.87
C TYR A 178 -0.71 -11.37 7.77
N PHE A 179 -0.96 -11.05 9.05
CA PHE A 179 0.10 -10.66 9.99
C PHE A 179 1.06 -11.81 10.32
N GLU A 180 0.58 -13.05 10.33
CA GLU A 180 1.40 -14.25 10.55
C GLU A 180 2.39 -14.49 9.40
N LEU A 181 2.09 -14.01 8.19
CA LEU A 181 3.00 -14.09 7.05
C LEU A 181 4.15 -13.08 7.12
N LEU A 182 4.02 -12.02 7.94
CA LEU A 182 5.04 -10.97 8.03
C LEU A 182 6.25 -11.43 8.84
N PRO A 183 7.47 -11.06 8.42
CA PRO A 183 8.68 -11.49 9.11
C PRO A 183 8.79 -10.86 10.50
N VAL A 184 9.22 -11.66 11.47
CA VAL A 184 9.61 -11.15 12.79
C VAL A 184 10.96 -10.46 12.67
N SER A 185 11.05 -9.20 13.11
CA SER A 185 12.28 -8.43 13.01
C SER A 185 13.31 -8.89 14.06
N PRO A 186 14.54 -9.24 13.65
CA PRO A 186 15.57 -9.62 14.61
C PRO A 186 16.03 -8.40 15.41
N ARG A 187 16.26 -8.58 16.73
CA ARG A 187 16.90 -7.56 17.57
C ARG A 187 18.40 -7.50 17.22
N LYS A 188 18.90 -6.32 16.89
CA LYS A 188 20.31 -6.07 16.54
C LYS A 188 20.82 -4.79 17.23
N SER A 189 22.14 -4.62 17.30
CA SER A 189 22.84 -3.44 17.86
C SER A 189 23.63 -2.69 16.78
N GLY A 190 24.05 -1.45 17.08
CA GLY A 190 24.88 -0.62 16.18
C GLY A 190 24.21 -0.25 14.85
N ASP A 191 24.98 -0.13 13.75
CA ASP A 191 24.45 0.15 12.41
C ASP A 191 23.45 -0.92 11.92
N ALA A 192 23.65 -2.15 12.37
CA ALA A 192 22.73 -3.24 12.13
C ALA A 192 21.38 -3.03 12.84
N ALA A 193 21.33 -2.23 13.92
CA ALA A 193 20.09 -1.82 14.58
C ALA A 193 19.28 -0.85 13.72
N VAL A 194 19.92 0.12 13.06
CA VAL A 194 19.23 1.08 12.16
C VAL A 194 18.63 0.32 10.98
N THR A 195 19.40 -0.60 10.39
CA THR A 195 18.90 -1.45 9.29
C THR A 195 17.78 -2.38 9.77
N ALA A 196 17.90 -2.98 10.96
CA ALA A 196 16.82 -3.79 11.54
C ALA A 196 15.56 -2.97 11.83
N ALA A 197 15.69 -1.73 12.32
CA ALA A 197 14.59 -0.81 12.52
C ALA A 197 13.91 -0.43 11.19
N PHE A 198 14.69 -0.23 10.11
CA PHE A 198 14.14 0.00 8.77
C PHE A 198 13.35 -1.21 8.24
N VAL A 199 13.87 -2.43 8.40
CA VAL A 199 13.15 -3.66 8.03
C VAL A 199 11.87 -3.83 8.86
N ARG A 200 11.92 -3.50 10.15
CA ARG A 200 10.75 -3.48 11.03
C ARG A 200 9.72 -2.46 10.56
N LEU A 201 10.14 -1.23 10.26
CA LEU A 201 9.26 -0.18 9.71
C LEU A 201 8.56 -0.68 8.44
N ALA A 202 9.27 -1.35 7.53
CA ALA A 202 8.65 -1.91 6.32
C ALA A 202 7.54 -2.93 6.64
N SER A 203 7.77 -3.79 7.63
CA SER A 203 6.78 -4.78 8.08
C SER A 203 5.59 -4.12 8.77
N VAL A 204 5.84 -3.13 9.63
CA VAL A 204 4.79 -2.33 10.30
C VAL A 204 3.95 -1.56 9.27
N LEU A 205 4.58 -0.95 8.26
CA LEU A 205 3.85 -0.29 7.16
C LEU A 205 2.87 -1.24 6.47
N ARG A 206 3.23 -2.52 6.28
CA ARG A 206 2.31 -3.52 5.72
C ARG A 206 1.14 -3.82 6.64
N LYS A 207 1.35 -3.84 7.97
CA LYS A 207 0.25 -3.97 8.93
C LYS A 207 -0.68 -2.75 8.94
N VAL A 208 -0.10 -1.55 8.99
CA VAL A 208 -0.83 -0.27 8.92
C VAL A 208 -1.68 -0.22 7.65
N ASP A 209 -1.09 -0.57 6.53
CA ASP A 209 -1.76 -0.60 5.25
C ASP A 209 -2.93 -1.60 5.21
N ALA A 210 -2.76 -2.82 5.74
CA ALA A 210 -3.82 -3.81 5.81
C ALA A 210 -5.01 -3.35 6.67
N VAL A 211 -4.78 -2.73 7.84
CA VAL A 211 -5.87 -2.23 8.69
C VAL A 211 -6.59 -1.03 8.09
N LEU A 212 -5.88 -0.15 7.38
CA LEU A 212 -6.50 0.97 6.67
C LEU A 212 -7.30 0.48 5.48
N LEU A 213 -6.78 -0.49 4.73
CA LEU A 213 -7.46 -1.08 3.59
C LEU A 213 -8.73 -1.83 4.01
N ALA A 214 -8.67 -2.60 5.09
CA ALA A 214 -9.86 -3.20 5.71
C ALA A 214 -10.96 -2.17 5.99
N GLY A 215 -10.60 -0.99 6.49
CA GLY A 215 -11.56 0.09 6.76
C GLY A 215 -12.05 0.83 5.50
N MET A 216 -11.42 0.64 4.34
CA MET A 216 -11.85 1.24 3.07
C MET A 216 -12.67 0.27 2.20
N LEU A 217 -12.49 -1.03 2.38
CA LEU A 217 -13.17 -2.05 1.59
C LEU A 217 -14.60 -2.24 2.11
N PRO A 218 -15.62 -2.24 1.23
CA PRO A 218 -16.99 -2.54 1.65
C PRO A 218 -17.12 -4.02 2.07
N HIS A 219 -16.39 -4.90 1.40
CA HIS A 219 -16.29 -6.34 1.68
C HIS A 219 -14.85 -6.79 1.46
N LEU A 220 -14.38 -7.72 2.30
CA LEU A 220 -13.03 -8.29 2.19
C LEU A 220 -12.99 -9.48 1.23
N THR A 221 -14.14 -10.13 1.04
CA THR A 221 -14.28 -11.30 0.20
C THR A 221 -13.86 -10.97 -1.23
N GLY A 222 -12.88 -11.72 -1.74
CA GLY A 222 -12.36 -11.52 -3.09
C GLY A 222 -11.28 -10.44 -3.21
N TYR A 223 -10.70 -9.92 -2.12
CA TYR A 223 -9.47 -9.12 -2.19
C TYR A 223 -8.28 -9.89 -1.59
N ASP A 224 -7.24 -10.08 -2.39
CA ASP A 224 -5.99 -10.72 -1.97
C ASP A 224 -5.01 -9.66 -1.45
N LEU A 225 -4.72 -9.66 -0.14
CA LEU A 225 -3.76 -8.74 0.49
C LEU A 225 -2.31 -8.95 0.04
N VAL A 226 -1.95 -10.19 -0.28
CA VAL A 226 -0.59 -10.54 -0.69
C VAL A 226 -0.37 -10.02 -2.11
N ALA A 227 -1.30 -10.31 -3.01
CA ALA A 227 -1.23 -9.83 -4.39
C ALA A 227 -1.69 -8.36 -4.56
N ARG A 228 -2.35 -7.79 -3.54
CA ARG A 228 -2.92 -6.43 -3.53
C ARG A 228 -3.85 -6.17 -4.70
N ARG A 229 -4.74 -7.14 -4.97
CA ARG A 229 -5.67 -7.07 -6.08
C ARG A 229 -6.98 -7.76 -5.75
N ALA A 230 -8.06 -7.30 -6.38
CA ALA A 230 -9.29 -8.05 -6.44
C ALA A 230 -9.10 -9.37 -7.22
N ALA A 231 -9.79 -10.42 -6.78
CA ALA A 231 -9.84 -11.72 -7.43
C ALA A 231 -10.66 -11.66 -8.73
N VAL A 232 -11.65 -10.76 -8.77
CA VAL A 232 -12.55 -10.58 -9.92
C VAL A 232 -12.56 -9.12 -10.36
N GLY A 233 -12.06 -8.88 -11.56
CA GLY A 233 -12.06 -7.56 -12.19
C GLY A 233 -11.09 -6.55 -11.56
N PRO A 234 -10.94 -5.36 -12.18
CA PRO A 234 -10.15 -4.28 -11.63
C PRO A 234 -10.88 -3.61 -10.46
N SER A 235 -10.18 -3.38 -9.35
CA SER A 235 -10.67 -2.63 -8.20
C SER A 235 -9.97 -1.29 -8.06
N ALA A 236 -10.67 -0.27 -7.55
CA ALA A 236 -10.09 1.04 -7.22
C ALA A 236 -9.02 0.98 -6.11
N PHE A 237 -8.87 -0.19 -5.48
CA PHE A 237 -7.89 -0.50 -4.45
C PHE A 237 -6.73 -1.36 -4.97
N ASP A 238 -6.73 -1.77 -6.23
CA ASP A 238 -5.65 -2.58 -6.81
C ASP A 238 -4.33 -1.81 -6.80
N GLY A 239 -3.28 -2.45 -6.29
CA GLY A 239 -1.95 -1.85 -6.14
C GLY A 239 -1.89 -0.67 -5.16
N ARG A 240 -2.99 -0.33 -4.48
CA ARG A 240 -2.99 0.68 -3.42
C ARG A 240 -2.16 0.16 -2.26
N GLY A 241 -1.35 1.05 -1.72
CA GLY A 241 -0.82 0.85 -0.38
C GLY A 241 0.28 1.81 -0.02
N LEU A 242 0.61 1.84 1.27
CA LEU A 242 1.70 2.66 1.77
C LEU A 242 3.03 2.21 1.16
N ARG A 243 3.84 3.19 0.74
CA ARG A 243 5.12 2.98 0.07
C ARG A 243 6.17 3.91 0.66
N PHE A 244 7.42 3.46 0.62
CA PHE A 244 8.53 4.33 0.95
C PHE A 244 8.70 5.42 -0.12
N PRO A 245 9.01 6.66 0.26
CA PRO A 245 9.24 7.73 -0.70
C PRO A 245 10.41 7.43 -1.62
N CYS A 246 10.28 7.76 -2.89
CA CYS A 246 11.21 7.40 -3.95
C CYS A 246 12.62 7.94 -3.69
N ARG A 247 12.71 9.12 -3.06
CA ARG A 247 13.98 9.74 -2.63
C ARG A 247 14.84 8.81 -1.78
N LEU A 248 14.24 7.91 -1.00
CA LEU A 248 14.98 6.94 -0.20
C LEU A 248 15.76 5.95 -1.07
N ALA A 249 15.39 5.73 -2.33
CA ALA A 249 16.19 4.88 -3.21
C ALA A 249 17.58 5.48 -3.51
N ALA A 250 17.74 6.81 -3.44
CA ALA A 250 19.03 7.47 -3.64
C ALA A 250 19.98 7.33 -2.43
N THR A 251 19.44 7.24 -1.22
CA THR A 251 20.24 7.30 0.03
C THR A 251 20.16 6.05 0.90
N GLN A 252 19.12 5.23 0.72
CA GLN A 252 18.77 4.08 1.56
C GLN A 252 18.63 2.78 0.77
N ARG A 253 19.23 2.69 -0.42
CA ARG A 253 19.11 1.52 -1.32
C ARG A 253 19.34 0.18 -0.61
N SER A 254 20.43 0.05 0.15
CA SER A 254 20.77 -1.20 0.84
C SER A 254 19.72 -1.60 1.89
N ARG A 255 19.11 -0.62 2.58
CA ARG A 255 18.04 -0.86 3.56
C ARG A 255 16.73 -1.25 2.88
N LEU A 256 16.41 -0.65 1.73
CA LEU A 256 15.28 -1.04 0.90
C LEU A 256 15.43 -2.47 0.35
N GLU A 257 16.61 -2.83 -0.15
CA GLU A 257 16.93 -4.20 -0.58
C GLU A 257 16.79 -5.21 0.57
N ALA A 258 17.30 -4.86 1.76
CA ALA A 258 17.15 -5.70 2.95
C ALA A 258 15.68 -5.87 3.36
N ALA A 259 14.88 -4.80 3.32
CA ALA A 259 13.45 -4.84 3.61
C ALA A 259 12.69 -5.70 2.59
N ALA A 260 12.95 -5.53 1.29
CA ALA A 260 12.34 -6.34 0.24
C ALA A 260 12.69 -7.82 0.39
N LYS A 261 13.96 -8.14 0.65
CA LYS A 261 14.41 -9.52 0.91
C LYS A 261 13.70 -10.13 2.11
N SER A 262 13.51 -9.34 3.19
CA SER A 262 12.81 -9.81 4.39
C SER A 262 11.33 -10.07 4.14
N LEU A 263 10.66 -9.20 3.37
CA LEU A 263 9.22 -9.31 3.07
C LEU A 263 8.90 -10.37 2.00
N ARG A 264 9.86 -10.78 1.17
CA ARG A 264 9.67 -11.75 0.08
C ARG A 264 8.50 -11.31 -0.83
N GLN A 265 7.53 -12.19 -1.08
CA GLN A 265 6.33 -11.90 -1.87
C GLN A 265 5.44 -10.79 -1.29
N LEU A 266 5.55 -10.48 0.01
CA LEU A 266 4.78 -9.41 0.66
C LEU A 266 5.38 -8.02 0.42
N ALA A 267 6.55 -7.93 -0.23
CA ALA A 267 7.23 -6.66 -0.46
C ALA A 267 6.38 -5.74 -1.35
N GLY A 268 5.78 -6.29 -2.41
CA GLY A 268 5.15 -5.52 -3.48
C GLY A 268 6.08 -4.43 -4.03
N PRO A 269 5.52 -3.39 -4.68
CA PRO A 269 6.23 -2.13 -4.89
C PRO A 269 6.57 -1.51 -3.53
N LEU A 270 7.86 -1.50 -3.19
CA LEU A 270 8.31 -1.02 -1.88
C LEU A 270 8.42 0.51 -1.85
N THR A 271 8.66 1.14 -3.00
CA THR A 271 8.78 2.59 -3.15
C THR A 271 7.66 3.18 -3.99
N ASP A 272 7.37 4.46 -3.82
CA ASP A 272 6.46 5.25 -4.67
C ASP A 272 7.17 5.83 -5.91
N CYS A 273 8.34 5.33 -6.32
CA CYS A 273 8.94 5.78 -7.58
C CYS A 273 7.98 5.51 -8.75
N PRO A 274 7.78 6.48 -9.66
CA PRO A 274 6.90 6.33 -10.81
C PRO A 274 7.60 5.52 -11.92
N VAL A 275 8.04 4.31 -11.61
CA VAL A 275 8.63 3.36 -12.57
C VAL A 275 7.58 2.33 -13.00
N PRO A 276 7.73 1.70 -14.19
CA PRO A 276 6.87 0.60 -14.60
C PRO A 276 6.87 -0.53 -13.56
N ALA A 277 5.72 -1.18 -13.36
CA ALA A 277 5.56 -2.22 -12.34
C ALA A 277 6.61 -3.36 -12.44
N ALA A 278 6.99 -3.75 -13.67
CA ALA A 278 8.03 -4.74 -13.94
C ALA A 278 9.44 -4.34 -13.42
N ARG A 279 9.65 -3.06 -13.13
CA ARG A 279 10.90 -2.48 -12.60
C ARG A 279 10.77 -2.04 -11.14
N ALA A 280 9.64 -2.26 -10.49
CA ALA A 280 9.40 -1.80 -9.11
C ALA A 280 10.29 -2.47 -8.05
N ALA A 281 10.97 -3.58 -8.39
CA ALA A 281 11.96 -4.25 -7.55
C ALA A 281 13.40 -4.08 -8.05
N ASP A 282 13.62 -3.34 -9.14
CA ASP A 282 14.95 -3.04 -9.68
C ASP A 282 15.52 -1.81 -8.95
N PHE A 283 16.13 -2.03 -7.79
CA PHE A 283 16.65 -0.97 -6.93
C PHE A 283 17.71 -0.09 -7.58
N ALA A 284 18.43 -0.58 -8.60
CA ALA A 284 19.34 0.24 -9.37
C ALA A 284 18.58 1.23 -10.27
N THR A 285 17.49 0.80 -10.89
CA THR A 285 16.59 1.69 -11.64
C THR A 285 15.90 2.71 -10.73
N LEU A 286 15.42 2.28 -9.56
CA LEU A 286 14.82 3.17 -8.56
C LEU A 286 15.82 4.23 -8.08
N GLU A 287 17.05 3.82 -7.75
CA GLU A 287 18.12 4.74 -7.34
C GLU A 287 18.45 5.75 -8.43
N ARG A 288 18.61 5.30 -9.69
CA ARG A 288 18.85 6.22 -10.81
C ARG A 288 17.74 7.25 -10.97
N PHE A 289 16.48 6.80 -10.91
CA PHE A 289 15.33 7.71 -10.94
C PHE A 289 15.40 8.71 -9.78
N ALA A 290 15.66 8.24 -8.55
CA ALA A 290 15.67 9.10 -7.37
C ALA A 290 16.83 10.11 -7.36
N ARG A 291 17.96 9.81 -8.00
CA ARG A 291 19.10 10.72 -8.15
C ARG A 291 18.90 11.75 -9.26
N ASP A 292 18.22 11.37 -10.34
CA ASP A 292 17.93 12.24 -11.49
C ASP A 292 16.49 11.98 -11.98
N PRO A 293 15.49 12.58 -11.34
CA PRO A 293 14.09 12.36 -11.68
C PRO A 293 13.76 12.91 -13.07
N VAL A 294 14.46 13.95 -13.53
CA VAL A 294 14.28 14.54 -14.86
C VAL A 294 14.61 13.50 -15.93
N ARG A 295 15.78 12.88 -15.84
CA ARG A 295 16.18 11.81 -16.76
C ARG A 295 15.35 10.54 -16.54
N GLY A 296 15.05 10.20 -15.29
CA GLY A 296 14.22 9.06 -14.93
C GLY A 296 12.85 9.12 -15.61
N MET A 297 12.22 10.29 -15.61
CA MET A 297 10.92 10.55 -16.23
C MET A 297 10.91 10.35 -17.74
N ALA A 298 12.03 10.57 -18.43
CA ALA A 298 12.15 10.27 -19.85
C ALA A 298 12.09 8.76 -20.15
N THR A 299 12.40 7.91 -19.15
CA THR A 299 12.36 6.44 -19.28
C THR A 299 11.05 5.82 -18.81
N VAL A 300 10.17 6.59 -18.17
CA VAL A 300 8.88 6.10 -17.70
C VAL A 300 8.01 5.82 -18.92
N THR A 301 7.90 4.55 -19.29
CA THR A 301 7.02 4.13 -20.38
C THR A 301 5.59 4.49 -20.01
N ARG A 302 5.00 5.40 -20.79
CA ARG A 302 3.58 5.50 -21.14
C ARG A 302 2.63 4.76 -20.19
N VAL A 303 2.49 5.24 -18.97
CA VAL A 303 1.43 4.79 -18.05
C VAL A 303 0.10 5.36 -18.55
N THR A 304 -0.99 4.61 -18.38
CA THR A 304 -2.36 5.09 -18.61
C THR A 304 -2.56 6.38 -17.81
N PRO A 305 -3.15 7.45 -18.40
CA PRO A 305 -3.39 8.69 -17.68
C PRO A 305 -4.13 8.42 -16.37
N LEU A 306 -3.53 8.85 -15.25
CA LEU A 306 -4.11 8.70 -13.93
C LEU A 306 -5.11 9.82 -13.72
N ARG A 307 -6.39 9.48 -13.52
CA ARG A 307 -7.38 10.47 -13.06
C ARG A 307 -7.16 10.76 -11.58
N PRO A 308 -7.14 12.04 -11.14
CA PRO A 308 -7.06 12.39 -9.72
C PRO A 308 -8.11 11.65 -8.90
N GLY A 309 -7.68 11.02 -7.80
CA GLY A 309 -8.58 10.34 -6.88
C GLY A 309 -9.19 11.29 -5.86
N GLY A 310 -9.98 10.75 -4.93
CA GLY A 310 -10.42 11.49 -3.75
C GLY A 310 -9.23 12.08 -2.98
N LEU A 311 -9.44 13.25 -2.35
CA LEU A 311 -8.41 14.05 -1.68
C LEU A 311 -7.35 14.66 -2.61
N SER A 312 -7.60 14.75 -3.92
CA SER A 312 -6.70 15.46 -4.84
C SER A 312 -6.58 16.95 -4.48
N THR A 313 -5.37 17.46 -4.41
CA THR A 313 -5.09 18.88 -4.22
C THR A 313 -5.15 19.65 -5.55
N PRO A 314 -5.24 20.99 -5.54
CA PRO A 314 -5.10 21.80 -6.75
C PRO A 314 -3.82 21.49 -7.53
N LEU A 315 -2.70 21.29 -6.82
CA LEU A 315 -1.42 20.92 -7.44
C LEU A 315 -1.45 19.54 -8.12
N ILE A 316 -2.14 18.54 -7.54
CA ILE A 316 -2.34 17.23 -8.17
C ILE A 316 -3.17 17.37 -9.45
N LYS A 317 -4.23 18.19 -9.43
CA LYS A 317 -5.08 18.44 -10.61
C LYS A 317 -4.29 19.12 -11.73
N ALA A 318 -3.47 20.13 -11.40
CA ALA A 318 -2.57 20.81 -12.33
C ALA A 318 -1.52 19.85 -12.94
N ALA A 319 -0.95 18.96 -12.13
CA ALA A 319 -0.02 17.95 -12.64
C ALA A 319 -0.70 16.93 -13.55
N ALA A 320 -1.95 16.57 -13.27
CA ALA A 320 -2.75 15.67 -14.09
C ALA A 320 -3.22 16.32 -15.41
N SER A 321 -3.52 17.62 -15.43
CA SER A 321 -3.81 18.39 -16.65
C SER A 321 -2.56 18.57 -17.52
N GLY A 322 -1.39 18.59 -16.89
CA GLY A 322 -0.11 18.81 -17.56
C GLY A 322 0.01 20.27 -18.02
N SER A 323 -0.37 21.21 -17.15
CA SER A 323 -0.17 22.64 -17.37
C SER A 323 0.93 23.14 -16.43
N LEU A 324 2.09 23.50 -16.99
CA LEU A 324 3.21 24.01 -16.19
C LEU A 324 2.81 25.30 -15.46
N ALA A 325 2.06 26.18 -16.13
CA ALA A 325 1.57 27.43 -15.54
C ALA A 325 0.65 27.17 -14.32
N GLU A 326 -0.24 26.18 -14.39
CA GLU A 326 -1.09 25.80 -13.25
C GLU A 326 -0.28 25.17 -12.10
N ILE A 327 0.74 24.37 -12.43
CA ILE A 327 1.65 23.79 -11.42
C ILE A 327 2.39 24.92 -10.67
N GLU A 328 2.96 25.88 -11.40
CA GLU A 328 3.66 27.02 -10.81
C GLU A 328 2.71 27.90 -9.99
N ALA A 329 1.50 28.18 -10.50
CA ALA A 329 0.48 28.93 -9.77
C ALA A 329 0.06 28.24 -8.45
N ALA A 330 -0.16 26.92 -8.48
CA ALA A 330 -0.51 26.15 -7.29
C ALA A 330 0.64 26.11 -6.26
N LEU A 331 1.90 26.04 -6.71
CA LEU A 331 3.05 26.11 -5.81
C LEU A 331 3.23 27.52 -5.20
N MET A 332 3.03 28.57 -6.00
CA MET A 332 3.08 29.97 -5.52
C MET A 332 2.01 30.26 -4.46
N SER A 333 0.86 29.58 -4.52
CA SER A 333 -0.17 29.67 -3.48
C SER A 333 0.11 28.83 -2.22
N GLY A 334 1.28 28.19 -2.14
CA GLY A 334 1.71 27.42 -0.97
C GLY A 334 1.29 25.96 -0.98
N SER A 335 0.88 25.40 -2.13
CA SER A 335 0.59 23.96 -2.22
C SER A 335 1.83 23.12 -1.91
N ASP A 336 1.67 22.06 -1.11
CA ASP A 336 2.75 21.12 -0.79
C ASP A 336 2.92 20.06 -1.91
N PRO A 337 4.07 20.00 -2.61
CA PRO A 337 4.32 18.99 -3.66
C PRO A 337 4.45 17.56 -3.12
N LEU A 338 4.69 17.40 -1.81
CA LEU A 338 4.83 16.09 -1.16
C LEU A 338 3.49 15.52 -0.69
N ARG A 339 2.41 16.32 -0.78
CA ARG A 339 1.08 15.90 -0.39
C ARG A 339 0.56 14.79 -1.32
N ALA A 340 0.18 13.68 -0.69
CA ALA A 340 -0.43 12.55 -1.35
C ALA A 340 -1.96 12.65 -1.31
N ASP A 341 -2.62 12.09 -2.33
CA ASP A 341 -4.07 11.90 -2.34
C ASP A 341 -4.50 10.63 -1.58
N GLY A 342 -5.79 10.29 -1.65
CA GLY A 342 -6.34 9.07 -1.03
C GLY A 342 -5.87 7.75 -1.65
N ARG A 343 -5.04 7.80 -2.70
CA ARG A 343 -4.34 6.63 -3.28
C ARG A 343 -2.86 6.60 -2.94
N GLY A 344 -2.35 7.62 -2.25
CA GLY A 344 -0.94 7.73 -1.89
C GLY A 344 -0.10 8.34 -3.01
N LEU A 345 -0.73 8.92 -4.03
CA LEU A 345 -0.05 9.49 -5.18
C LEU A 345 0.13 11.00 -4.99
N THR A 346 1.34 11.47 -5.24
CA THR A 346 1.69 12.90 -5.25
C THR A 346 1.54 13.51 -6.65
N ALA A 347 1.64 14.83 -6.77
CA ALA A 347 1.61 15.53 -8.05
C ALA A 347 2.62 14.96 -9.08
N LEU A 348 3.81 14.54 -8.63
CA LEU A 348 4.82 13.93 -9.52
C LEU A 348 4.33 12.65 -10.21
N HIS A 349 3.53 11.83 -9.51
CA HIS A 349 2.98 10.60 -10.08
C HIS A 349 2.01 10.90 -11.23
N TYR A 350 1.19 11.92 -11.07
CA TYR A 350 0.25 12.36 -12.09
C TYR A 350 0.97 12.99 -13.28
N LEU A 351 1.99 13.80 -13.02
CA LEU A 351 2.88 14.33 -14.05
C LEU A 351 3.53 13.21 -14.88
N ALA A 352 3.94 12.11 -14.23
CA ALA A 352 4.53 10.95 -14.90
C ALA A 352 3.56 10.25 -15.86
N GLY A 353 2.27 10.23 -15.54
CA GLY A 353 1.22 9.71 -16.42
C GLY A 353 0.78 10.68 -17.52
N ASN A 354 1.10 11.97 -17.40
CA ASN A 354 0.67 13.01 -18.33
C ASN A 354 1.63 13.16 -19.53
N ARG A 355 1.09 13.44 -20.73
CA ARG A 355 1.84 13.60 -21.99
C ARG A 355 1.71 14.96 -22.67
N SER A 356 0.91 15.88 -22.13
CA SER A 356 0.65 17.18 -22.79
C SER A 356 1.82 18.15 -22.68
N LEU A 357 2.65 18.05 -21.64
CA LEU A 357 3.81 18.92 -21.48
C LEU A 357 4.93 18.61 -22.48
N SER A 358 5.50 19.68 -23.03
CA SER A 358 6.75 19.65 -23.79
C SER A 358 7.89 19.08 -22.92
N ALA A 359 8.96 18.56 -23.53
CA ALA A 359 10.09 18.05 -22.76
C ALA A 359 10.74 19.11 -21.84
N PRO A 360 10.98 20.36 -22.30
CA PRO A 360 11.46 21.43 -21.41
C PRO A 360 10.51 21.71 -20.23
N ASP A 361 9.21 21.83 -20.50
CA ASP A 361 8.24 22.15 -19.45
C ASP A 361 8.08 20.99 -18.45
N ARG A 362 8.15 19.75 -18.93
CA ARG A 362 8.15 18.56 -18.09
C ARG A 362 9.39 18.55 -17.19
N ASN A 363 10.58 18.85 -17.72
CA ASN A 363 11.80 18.91 -16.93
C ASN A 363 11.69 19.96 -15.83
N ARG A 364 11.13 21.13 -16.16
CA ARG A 364 10.85 22.19 -15.19
C ARG A 364 9.85 21.75 -14.12
N ALA A 365 8.73 21.14 -14.53
CA ALA A 365 7.71 20.64 -13.61
C ALA A 365 8.25 19.55 -12.67
N VAL A 366 9.08 18.63 -13.18
CA VAL A 366 9.73 17.60 -12.35
C VAL A 366 10.61 18.22 -11.27
N ALA A 367 11.43 19.22 -11.63
CA ALA A 367 12.30 19.91 -10.67
C ALA A 367 11.55 20.76 -9.63
N LEU A 368 10.29 21.10 -9.88
CA LEU A 368 9.43 21.79 -8.92
C LEU A 368 8.74 20.83 -7.95
N LEU A 369 8.45 19.60 -8.39
CA LEU A 369 7.68 18.61 -7.62
C LEU A 369 8.55 17.59 -6.88
N PHE A 370 9.79 17.40 -7.30
CA PHE A 370 10.80 16.53 -6.69
C PHE A 370 12.05 17.35 -6.40
#